data_AF-A0A6M9WSI8-F1
#
_entry.id   AF-A0A6M9WSI8-F1
#
_cell.length_a   1.000
_cell.length_b   1.000
_cell.length_c   1.000
_cell.angle_alpha   90.00
_cell.angle_beta   90.00
_cell.angle_gamma   90.00
#
_symmetry.space_group_name_H-M   'P 1'
#
loop_
_entity.id
_entity.type
_entity.pdbx_description
1 polymer ?
#
loop_
_entity_poly.entity_id
_entity_poly.type
_entity_poly.pdbx_seq_one_letter_code
_entity_poly.pdbx_strand_id
1 'polypeptide(L)' 'MVVWRFRGPVYFRVTGEWNGEPFNRVIEAENINDCYDHWMIWAQIAHADVTNIRIEELKEHQAA' A
#
# COMPACT_ATOMS: atom_id res chain seq x y z
N MET A 1 19.03 -20.14 18.95
CA MET A 1 18.37 -20.15 17.63
C MET A 1 17.25 -19.13 17.68
N VAL A 2 17.43 -17.95 17.08
CA VAL A 2 16.33 -16.99 16.90
C VAL A 2 15.67 -17.39 15.58
N VAL A 3 14.46 -17.93 15.65
CA VAL A 3 13.66 -18.18 14.43
C VAL A 3 13.11 -16.83 14.00
N TRP A 4 13.75 -16.20 13.03
CA TRP A 4 13.19 -15.05 12.33
C TRP A 4 11.97 -15.56 11.54
N ARG A 5 10.76 -15.31 12.03
CA ARG A 5 9.56 -15.45 11.21
C ARG A 5 9.56 -14.30 10.22
N PHE A 6 10.12 -14.52 9.02
CA PHE A 6 9.80 -13.68 7.88
C PHE A 6 8.30 -13.83 7.64
N ARG A 7 7.52 -12.78 7.94
CA ARG A 7 6.16 -12.69 7.41
C ARG A 7 6.32 -12.61 5.89
N GLY A 8 5.55 -13.44 5.17
CA GLY A 8 5.51 -13.37 3.71
C GLY A 8 5.08 -11.98 3.22
N PRO A 9 5.21 -11.71 1.92
CA PRO A 9 4.84 -10.42 1.35
C PRO A 9 3.38 -10.09 1.66
N VAL A 10 3.12 -8.87 2.13
CA VAL A 10 1.75 -8.38 2.39
C VAL A 10 1.35 -7.47 1.24
N TYR A 11 0.24 -7.81 0.59
CA TYR A 11 -0.29 -7.04 -0.54
C TYR A 11 -1.46 -6.17 -0.09
N PHE A 12 -1.49 -4.95 -0.57
CA PHE A 12 -2.56 -4.00 -0.30
C PHE A 12 -3.18 -3.53 -1.60
N ARG A 13 -4.51 -3.56 -1.68
CA ARG A 13 -5.24 -2.81 -2.69
C ARG A 13 -5.40 -1.38 -2.22
N VAL A 14 -4.96 -0.44 -3.05
CA VAL A 14 -5.07 0.99 -2.80
C VAL A 14 -5.90 1.63 -3.89
N THR A 15 -6.93 2.35 -3.47
CA THR A 15 -7.78 3.15 -4.34
C THR A 15 -7.80 4.60 -3.86
N GLY A 16 -8.11 5.52 -4.76
CA GLY A 16 -8.20 6.95 -4.44
C GLY A 16 -8.28 7.77 -5.71
N GLU A 17 -8.00 9.06 -5.61
CA GLU A 17 -7.89 9.99 -6.73
C GLU A 17 -6.48 10.57 -6.78
N TRP A 18 -5.94 10.71 -7.99
CA TRP A 18 -4.64 11.31 -8.29
C TRP A 18 -4.88 12.49 -9.23
N ASN A 19 -4.69 13.71 -8.75
CA ASN A 19 -5.05 14.95 -9.46
C ASN A 19 -6.51 14.94 -9.95
N GLY A 20 -7.42 14.37 -9.16
CA GLY A 20 -8.85 14.23 -9.49
C GLY A 20 -9.20 13.00 -10.34
N GLU A 21 -8.21 12.23 -10.82
CA GLU A 21 -8.45 11.02 -11.60
C GLU A 21 -8.44 9.76 -10.72
N PRO A 22 -9.45 8.89 -10.78
CA PRO A 22 -9.52 7.72 -9.93
C PRO A 22 -8.41 6.71 -10.26
N PHE A 23 -7.84 6.07 -9.23
CA PHE A 23 -6.88 4.98 -9.37
C PHE A 23 -7.25 3.75 -8.54
N ASN A 24 -6.75 2.59 -8.97
CA ASN A 24 -6.84 1.31 -8.26
C ASN A 24 -5.57 0.51 -8.56
N ARG A 25 -4.75 0.25 -7.53
CA ARG A 25 -3.46 -0.43 -7.63
C ARG A 25 -3.31 -1.46 -6.53
N VAL A 26 -2.51 -2.50 -6.79
CA VAL A 26 -2.06 -3.44 -5.77
C VAL A 26 -0.57 -3.21 -5.57
N ILE A 27 -0.15 -3.06 -4.31
CA ILE A 27 1.25 -2.86 -3.94
C ILE A 27 1.64 -3.82 -2.82
N GLU A 28 2.92 -4.17 -2.77
CA GLU A 28 3.53 -4.92 -1.68
C GLU A 28 4.09 -3.93 -0.65
N ALA A 29 3.80 -4.13 0.63
CA ALA A 29 4.30 -3.30 1.73
C ALA A 29 4.42 -4.14 3.02
N GLU A 30 5.15 -3.67 4.02
CA GLU A 30 5.30 -4.41 5.28
C GLU A 30 4.00 -4.40 6.11
N ASN A 31 3.29 -3.28 6.09
CA ASN A 31 2.04 -3.06 6.81
C ASN A 31 1.27 -1.85 6.23
N ILE A 32 0.10 -1.55 6.79
CA ILE A 32 -0.77 -0.46 6.30
C ILE A 32 -0.11 0.93 6.39
N ASN A 33 0.72 1.18 7.39
CA ASN A 33 1.40 2.48 7.55
C ASN A 33 2.50 2.64 6.49
N ASP A 34 3.32 1.61 6.30
CA ASP A 34 4.34 1.57 5.23
C ASP A 34 3.72 1.74 3.84
N CYS A 35 2.57 1.11 3.61
CA CYS A 35 1.77 1.28 2.40
C CYS A 35 1.32 2.74 2.21
N TYR A 36 0.79 3.38 3.26
CA TYR A 36 0.34 4.77 3.22
C TYR A 36 1.50 5.76 2.99
N ASP A 37 2.61 5.57 3.71
CA ASP A 37 3.78 6.44 3.63
C ASP A 37 4.39 6.42 2.23
N HIS A 38 4.49 5.24 1.59
CA HIS A 38 4.91 5.14 0.19
C HIS A 38 4.05 6.01 -0.75
N TRP A 39 2.73 5.99 -0.60
CA TRP A 39 1.82 6.82 -1.41
C TRP A 39 2.01 8.31 -1.18
N MET A 40 2.19 8.74 0.07
CA MET A 40 2.42 10.16 0.38
C MET A 40 3.77 10.64 -0.18
N ILE A 41 4.81 9.81 -0.10
CA ILE A 41 6.13 10.11 -0.68
C ILE A 41 6.03 10.26 -2.20
N TRP A 42 5.34 9.35 -2.90
CA TRP A 42 5.15 9.45 -4.35
C TRP A 42 4.36 10.69 -4.75
N ALA A 43 3.29 11.03 -4.02
CA ALA A 43 2.52 12.25 -4.24
C ALA A 43 3.41 13.50 -4.10
N GLN A 44 4.24 13.53 -3.06
CA GLN A 44 5.18 14.64 -2.82
C GLN A 44 6.20 14.78 -3.96
N ILE A 45 6.81 13.68 -4.41
CA ILE A 45 7.80 13.71 -5.51
C ILE A 45 7.17 14.15 -6.82
N ALA A 46 5.94 13.71 -7.09
CA ALA A 46 5.23 14.03 -8.32
C ALA A 46 4.51 15.38 -8.30
N HIS A 47 4.53 16.10 -7.17
CA HIS A 47 3.72 17.30 -6.94
C HIS A 47 2.23 17.06 -7.27
N ALA A 48 1.71 15.88 -6.89
CA ALA A 48 0.33 15.48 -7.15
C ALA A 48 -0.54 15.63 -5.91
N ASP A 49 -1.82 15.95 -6.13
CA ASP A 49 -2.85 15.87 -5.10
C ASP A 49 -3.41 14.46 -5.05
N VAL A 50 -3.36 13.83 -3.88
CA VAL A 50 -3.91 12.50 -3.64
C VAL A 50 -4.99 12.58 -2.59
N THR A 51 -6.21 12.28 -3.00
CA THR A 51 -7.40 12.39 -2.15
C THR A 51 -8.16 11.06 -2.12
N ASN A 52 -9.10 10.95 -1.18
CA ASN A 52 -10.01 9.81 -1.05
C ASN A 52 -9.31 8.44 -0.97
N ILE A 53 -8.08 8.40 -0.45
CA ILE A 53 -7.28 7.17 -0.37
C ILE A 53 -7.94 6.13 0.54
N ARG A 54 -8.04 4.90 0.06
CA ARG A 54 -8.49 3.72 0.81
C ARG A 54 -7.50 2.59 0.59
N ILE A 55 -7.07 1.97 1.68
CA ILE A 55 -6.08 0.89 1.69
C ILE A 55 -6.73 -0.34 2.32
N GLU A 56 -6.70 -1.45 1.60
CA GLU A 56 -7.25 -2.74 2.03
C GLU A 56 -6.19 -3.83 1.93
N GLU A 57 -5.91 -4.53 3.03
CA GLU A 57 -5.01 -5.70 3.02
C GLU A 57 -5.65 -6.87 2.28
N LEU A 58 -4.95 -7.41 1.28
CA LEU A 58 -5.37 -8.59 0.53
C LEU A 58 -4.95 -9.85 1.27
N LYS A 59 -5.95 -10.56 1.82
CA LYS A 59 -5.75 -11.78 2.62
C LYS A 59 -5.21 -12.99 1.85
N GLU A 60 -5.05 -12.90 0.53
CA GLU A 60 -4.70 -14.05 -0.33
C GLU A 60 -3.26 -14.57 -0.16
N HIS A 61 -2.36 -13.86 0.55
CA HIS A 61 -0.98 -14.32 0.80
C HIS A 61 -0.69 -14.75 2.25
N GLN A 62 -1.70 -14.90 3.10
CA GLN A 62 -1.54 -15.50 4.44
C GLN A 62 -1.91 -17.00 4.51
N ALA A 63 -2.02 -17.68 3.36
CA ALA A 63 -2.40 -19.09 3.30
C ALA A 63 -1.22 -19.99 2.88
N ALA A 64 -0.39 -20.36 3.86
CA ALA A 64 0.14 -21.71 4.14
C ALA A 64 1.51 -21.65 4.84
#